data_AF-A0A225DQC8-F1
#
_entry.id   AF-A0A225DQC8-F1
#
_cell.length_a   1.000
_cell.length_b   1.000
_cell.length_c   1.000
_cell.angle_alpha   90.00
_cell.angle_beta   90.00
_cell.angle_gamma   90.00
#
_symmetry.space_group_name_H-M   'P 1'
#
loop_
_entity.id
_entity.type
_entity.pdbx_description
1 polymer ?
#
loop_
_entity_poly.entity_id
_entity_poly.type
_entity_poly.pdbx_seq_one_letter_code
_entity_poly.pdbx_strand_id
1 'polypeptide(L)'
;MKKVHAKFTGTPGTFALFGDSITTSLAFWAPWPYAPKTLDAETAKSLEVVRGHMKEDCWRKWRGPEFGSEGGKTIAWADENVDRWLKALNPEAVVLMFGTNDLTQVDAKNYETKLRAVIGRCLKNGRRGATHDHPAAEWVG
;
A
#
# COMPACT_ATOMS: atom_id res chain seq x y z
N MET A 1 -0.25 -13.54 11.03
CA MET A 1 -0.86 -12.23 11.35
C MET A 1 -0.60 -11.75 12.79
N LYS A 2 -0.93 -12.50 13.86
CA LYS A 2 -0.77 -12.01 15.26
C LYS A 2 0.62 -11.44 15.61
N LYS A 3 1.72 -12.08 15.19
CA LYS A 3 3.09 -11.57 15.45
C LYS A 3 3.46 -10.32 14.65
N VAL A 4 2.89 -10.14 13.45
CA VAL A 4 3.15 -8.98 12.57
C VAL A 4 2.34 -7.78 13.03
N HIS A 5 1.11 -7.99 13.52
CA HIS A 5 0.29 -6.94 14.13
C HIS A 5 0.61 -6.63 15.59
N ALA A 6 1.39 -7.46 16.29
CA ALA A 6 1.69 -7.25 17.71
C ALA A 6 2.35 -5.89 18.00
N LYS A 7 3.00 -5.29 16.99
CA LYS A 7 3.67 -3.99 17.08
C LYS A 7 3.00 -2.90 16.23
N PHE A 8 1.88 -3.22 15.57
CA PHE A 8 1.16 -2.30 14.71
C PHE A 8 0.33 -1.33 15.56
N THR A 9 0.53 -0.04 15.34
CA THR A 9 -0.22 1.04 16.01
C THR A 9 -1.02 1.89 15.03
N GLY A 10 -1.22 1.40 13.81
CA GLY A 10 -2.08 2.06 12.84
C GLY A 10 -3.54 1.72 13.05
N THR A 11 -4.37 1.99 12.03
CA THR A 11 -5.81 1.75 12.11
C THR A 11 -6.15 0.36 11.58
N PRO A 12 -6.66 -0.58 12.39
CA PRO A 12 -6.99 -1.90 11.88
C PRO A 12 -8.01 -1.87 10.73
N GLY A 13 -7.84 -2.77 9.76
CA GLY A 13 -8.68 -2.88 8.57
C GLY A 13 -8.43 -1.81 7.51
N THR A 14 -7.43 -0.94 7.67
CA THR A 14 -7.11 0.08 6.66
C THR A 14 -6.10 -0.43 5.64
N PHE A 15 -6.40 -0.18 4.38
CA PHE A 15 -5.59 -0.61 3.24
C PHE A 15 -5.41 0.56 2.28
N ALA A 16 -4.16 0.95 2.05
CA ALA A 16 -3.82 2.06 1.15
C ALA A 16 -3.24 1.56 -0.17
N LEU A 17 -3.65 2.19 -1.26
CA LEU A 17 -3.12 1.96 -2.60
C LEU A 17 -2.36 3.20 -3.04
N PHE A 18 -1.03 3.12 -3.06
CA PHE A 18 -0.21 4.18 -3.64
C PHE A 18 0.20 3.77 -5.04
N GLY A 19 -0.11 4.59 -6.04
CA GLY A 19 0.22 4.25 -7.42
C GLY A 19 -0.20 5.29 -8.43
N ASP A 20 -0.30 4.84 -9.68
CA ASP A 20 -0.61 5.70 -10.82
C ASP A 20 -2.05 5.54 -11.36
N SER A 21 -2.22 5.54 -12.69
CA SER A 21 -3.49 5.37 -13.38
C SER A 21 -4.22 4.08 -12.96
N ILE A 22 -3.51 2.97 -12.68
CA ILE A 22 -4.15 1.70 -12.33
C ILE A 22 -4.88 1.79 -10.99
N THR A 23 -4.28 2.49 -10.01
CA THR A 23 -4.87 2.62 -8.67
C THR A 23 -5.99 3.65 -8.67
N THR A 24 -5.81 4.81 -9.31
CA THR A 24 -6.81 5.89 -9.32
C THR A 24 -8.05 5.56 -10.16
N SER A 25 -7.89 4.82 -11.27
CA SER A 25 -9.00 4.44 -12.16
C SER A 25 -9.95 3.39 -11.59
N LEU A 26 -9.69 2.86 -10.38
CA LEU A 26 -10.43 1.75 -9.78
C LEU A 26 -10.28 0.42 -10.56
N ALA A 27 -9.31 0.32 -11.48
CA ALA A 27 -9.06 -0.91 -12.22
C ALA A 27 -8.50 -2.02 -11.31
N PHE A 28 -7.70 -1.65 -10.32
CA PHE A 28 -7.17 -2.57 -9.31
C PHE A 28 -7.93 -2.47 -7.99
N TRP A 29 -8.12 -3.62 -7.34
CA TRP A 29 -8.74 -3.83 -6.04
C TRP A 29 -10.25 -3.53 -5.91
N ALA A 30 -10.71 -2.39 -6.42
CA ALA A 30 -12.09 -1.92 -6.30
C ALA A 30 -13.19 -2.83 -6.89
N PRO A 31 -12.92 -3.71 -7.88
CA PRO A 31 -13.94 -4.64 -8.38
C PRO A 31 -14.20 -5.86 -7.48
N TRP A 32 -13.29 -6.20 -6.55
CA TRP A 32 -13.39 -7.41 -5.72
C TRP A 32 -14.67 -7.53 -4.88
N PRO A 33 -15.31 -6.46 -4.37
CA PRO A 33 -16.63 -6.56 -3.74
C PRO A 33 -17.72 -7.15 -4.66
N TYR A 34 -17.53 -7.06 -5.97
CA TYR A 34 -18.45 -7.56 -7.00
C TYR A 34 -17.93 -8.82 -7.70
N ALA A 35 -16.92 -9.48 -7.12
CA ALA A 35 -16.31 -10.66 -7.73
C ALA A 35 -17.35 -11.75 -8.04
N PRO A 36 -17.17 -12.50 -9.13
CA PRO A 36 -18.16 -13.48 -9.58
C PRO A 36 -18.31 -14.63 -8.59
N LYS A 37 -19.49 -15.26 -8.57
CA LYS A 37 -19.75 -16.45 -7.73
C LYS A 37 -18.99 -17.70 -8.19
N THR A 38 -18.36 -17.63 -9.37
CA THR A 38 -17.58 -18.72 -9.98
C THR A 38 -16.10 -18.71 -9.56
N LEU A 39 -15.73 -17.89 -8.57
CA LEU A 39 -14.41 -17.99 -7.95
C LEU A 39 -14.19 -19.40 -7.41
N ASP A 40 -12.96 -19.89 -7.49
CA ASP A 40 -12.58 -21.11 -6.80
C ASP A 40 -12.72 -20.94 -5.28
N ALA A 41 -12.83 -22.06 -4.57
CA ALA A 41 -13.13 -22.07 -3.13
C ALA A 41 -12.04 -21.36 -2.29
N GLU A 42 -10.78 -21.42 -2.70
CA GLU A 42 -9.67 -20.80 -1.98
C GLU A 42 -9.71 -19.28 -2.13
N THR A 43 -9.90 -18.78 -3.34
CA THR A 43 -10.03 -17.34 -3.61
C THR A 43 -11.27 -16.77 -2.95
N ALA A 44 -12.41 -17.46 -3.02
CA ALA A 44 -13.65 -17.03 -2.38
C ALA A 44 -13.48 -16.89 -0.86
N LYS A 45 -12.85 -17.88 -0.20
CA LYS A 45 -12.56 -17.85 1.23
C LYS A 45 -11.62 -16.70 1.60
N SER A 46 -10.58 -16.47 0.79
CA SER A 46 -9.64 -15.37 1.02
C SER A 46 -10.32 -14.01 0.90
N LEU A 47 -11.21 -13.84 -0.09
CA LEU A 47 -11.98 -12.62 -0.28
C LEU A 47 -12.97 -12.36 0.86
N GLU A 48 -13.59 -13.40 1.41
CA GLU A 48 -14.46 -13.27 2.59
C GLU A 48 -13.70 -12.72 3.80
N VAL A 49 -12.49 -13.23 4.06
CA VAL A 49 -11.62 -12.72 5.14
C VAL A 49 -11.30 -11.24 4.93
N VAL A 50 -10.95 -10.84 3.70
CA VAL A 50 -10.65 -9.44 3.38
C VAL A 50 -11.89 -8.56 3.56
N ARG A 51 -13.07 -9.00 3.10
CA ARG A 51 -14.33 -8.25 3.26
C ARG A 51 -14.74 -8.07 4.71
N GLY A 52 -14.51 -9.08 5.55
CA GLY A 52 -14.82 -9.00 6.99
C GLY A 52 -13.86 -8.10 7.78
N HIS A 53 -12.63 -7.90 7.28
CA HIS A 53 -11.59 -7.13 7.99
C HIS A 53 -11.40 -5.71 7.47
N MET A 54 -11.49 -5.51 6.15
CA MET A 54 -11.14 -4.24 5.53
C MET A 54 -12.27 -3.19 5.63
N LYS A 55 -11.91 -1.96 5.97
CA LYS A 55 -12.84 -0.82 6.02
C LYS A 55 -13.41 -0.49 4.64
N GLU A 56 -14.67 -0.04 4.64
CA GLU A 56 -15.41 0.25 3.42
C GLU A 56 -14.73 1.31 2.53
N ASP A 57 -14.21 2.37 3.16
CA ASP A 57 -13.52 3.48 2.49
C ASP A 57 -12.33 3.02 1.61
N CYS A 58 -11.66 1.92 1.96
CA CYS A 58 -10.49 1.42 1.25
C CYS A 58 -10.84 0.82 -0.13
N TRP A 59 -12.08 0.36 -0.33
CA TRP A 59 -12.48 -0.27 -1.59
C TRP A 59 -12.45 0.71 -2.75
N ARG A 60 -13.03 1.91 -2.58
CA ARG A 60 -13.28 2.85 -3.68
C ARG A 60 -13.05 4.32 -3.34
N LYS A 61 -13.21 4.72 -2.08
CA LYS A 61 -13.24 6.13 -1.69
C LYS A 61 -11.85 6.74 -1.60
N TRP A 62 -10.87 5.98 -1.09
CA TRP A 62 -9.48 6.46 -1.00
C TRP A 62 -8.80 6.38 -2.37
N ARG A 63 -9.08 7.36 -3.23
CA ARG A 63 -8.50 7.54 -4.57
C ARG A 63 -8.25 9.01 -4.83
N GLY A 64 -7.22 9.32 -5.61
CA GLY A 64 -6.77 10.68 -5.84
C GLY A 64 -5.44 11.00 -5.14
N PRO A 65 -4.86 12.16 -5.46
CA PRO A 65 -3.52 12.56 -5.05
C PRO A 65 -3.38 12.72 -3.53
N GLU A 66 -4.46 13.08 -2.84
CA GLU A 66 -4.51 13.17 -1.38
C GLU A 66 -4.43 11.81 -0.68
N PHE A 67 -4.75 10.73 -1.39
CA PHE A 67 -4.66 9.34 -0.92
C PHE A 67 -3.52 8.54 -1.57
N GLY A 68 -2.68 9.20 -2.38
CA GLY A 68 -1.50 8.59 -3.01
C GLY A 68 -1.73 7.88 -4.34
N SER A 69 -2.84 8.17 -5.03
CA SER A 69 -3.12 7.59 -6.35
C SER A 69 -3.44 8.68 -7.39
N GLU A 70 -2.59 8.84 -8.40
CA GLU A 70 -2.77 9.87 -9.42
C GLU A 70 -2.13 9.45 -10.75
N GLY A 71 -2.80 9.73 -11.86
CA GLY A 71 -2.34 9.31 -13.19
C GLY A 71 -0.98 9.91 -13.57
N GLY A 72 -0.17 9.12 -14.29
CA GLY A 72 1.11 9.58 -14.86
C GLY A 72 2.21 9.86 -13.83
N LYS A 73 2.05 9.41 -12.57
CA LYS A 73 3.04 9.62 -11.52
C LYS A 73 4.09 8.51 -11.48
N THR A 74 5.26 8.89 -10.96
CA THR A 74 6.47 8.07 -10.85
C THR A 74 6.77 7.76 -9.39
N ILE A 75 7.77 6.91 -9.14
CA ILE A 75 8.22 6.63 -7.76
C ILE A 75 8.79 7.89 -7.07
N ALA A 76 9.26 8.88 -7.83
CA ALA A 76 9.73 10.15 -7.27
C ALA A 76 8.60 10.94 -6.60
N TRP A 77 7.42 10.98 -7.22
CA TRP A 77 6.25 11.60 -6.61
C TRP A 77 5.83 10.88 -5.32
N ALA A 78 5.93 9.55 -5.29
CA ALA A 78 5.68 8.78 -4.08
C ALA A 78 6.71 9.09 -2.97
N ASP A 79 7.99 9.15 -3.32
CA ASP A 79 9.10 9.49 -2.41
C ASP A 79 8.87 10.85 -1.72
N GLU A 80 8.35 11.84 -2.44
CA GLU A 80 8.04 13.18 -1.93
C GLU A 80 6.83 13.24 -1.00
N ASN A 81 5.86 12.34 -1.15
CA ASN A 81 4.53 12.49 -0.53
C ASN A 81 4.16 11.39 0.47
N VAL A 82 4.88 10.26 0.48
CA VAL A 82 4.49 9.07 1.25
C VAL A 82 4.31 9.32 2.75
N ASP A 83 5.15 10.17 3.36
CA ASP A 83 5.02 10.49 4.79
C ASP A 83 3.70 11.20 5.11
N ARG A 84 3.21 12.06 4.20
CA ARG A 84 1.91 12.73 4.35
C ARG A 84 0.77 11.73 4.28
N TRP A 85 0.79 10.82 3.30
CA TRP A 85 -0.26 9.82 3.15
C TRP A 85 -0.28 8.84 4.30
N LEU A 86 0.88 8.38 4.75
CA LEU A 86 1.00 7.50 5.92
C LEU A 86 0.47 8.18 7.19
N LYS A 87 0.73 9.48 7.37
CA LYS A 87 0.17 10.25 8.49
C LYS A 87 -1.35 10.37 8.41
N ALA A 88 -1.90 10.60 7.22
CA ALA A 88 -3.33 10.80 7.03
C ALA A 88 -4.15 9.50 7.12
N LEU A 89 -3.65 8.42 6.51
CA LEU A 89 -4.35 7.15 6.38
C LEU A 89 -4.01 6.16 7.49
N ASN A 90 -2.80 6.23 8.02
CA ASN A 90 -2.20 5.32 9.00
C ASN A 90 -2.53 3.83 8.72
N PRO A 91 -2.16 3.32 7.53
CA PRO A 91 -2.68 2.07 7.00
C PRO A 91 -2.09 0.84 7.69
N GLU A 92 -2.89 -0.23 7.79
CA GLU A 92 -2.43 -1.56 8.20
C GLU A 92 -1.60 -2.25 7.14
N ALA A 93 -2.02 -2.11 5.87
CA ALA A 93 -1.28 -2.62 4.74
C ALA A 93 -1.28 -1.60 3.59
N VAL A 94 -0.19 -1.63 2.81
CA VAL A 94 0.01 -0.75 1.66
C VAL A 94 0.36 -1.60 0.45
N VAL A 95 -0.25 -1.31 -0.69
CA VAL A 95 0.21 -1.76 -2.00
C VAL A 95 0.83 -0.57 -2.74
N LEU A 96 2.02 -0.77 -3.28
CA LEU A 96 2.74 0.19 -4.10
C LEU A 96 2.66 -0.27 -5.56
N MET A 97 2.13 0.58 -6.43
CA MET A 97 1.96 0.33 -7.87
C MET A 97 2.47 1.52 -8.67
N PHE A 98 3.80 1.64 -8.75
CA PHE A 98 4.52 2.59 -9.58
C PHE A 98 5.48 1.81 -10.50
N GLY A 99 5.97 2.46 -11.55
CA GLY A 99 7.01 1.88 -12.41
C GLY A 99 6.79 2.11 -13.90
N THR A 100 5.54 2.09 -14.40
CA THR A 100 5.29 2.23 -15.84
C THR A 100 5.74 3.59 -16.38
N ASN A 101 5.48 4.66 -15.63
CA ASN A 101 5.90 6.02 -16.02
C ASN A 101 7.41 6.26 -15.79
N ASP A 102 8.05 5.44 -14.96
CA ASP A 102 9.47 5.56 -14.63
C ASP A 102 10.37 5.00 -15.74
N LEU A 103 9.88 4.03 -16.52
CA LEU A 103 10.63 3.33 -17.58
C LEU A 103 11.32 4.27 -18.60
N THR A 104 10.74 5.44 -18.84
CA THR A 104 11.26 6.40 -19.83
C THR A 104 11.90 7.64 -19.19
N GLN A 105 11.90 7.74 -17.85
CA GLN A 105 12.23 8.98 -17.14
C GLN A 105 13.37 8.82 -16.14
N VAL A 106 13.63 7.60 -15.67
CA VAL A 106 14.56 7.34 -14.57
C VAL A 106 15.35 6.06 -14.86
N ASP A 107 16.65 6.05 -14.59
CA ASP A 107 17.43 4.82 -14.65
C ASP A 107 17.06 3.84 -13.53
N ALA A 108 17.34 2.56 -13.74
CA ALA A 108 16.97 1.49 -12.83
C ALA A 108 17.49 1.70 -11.39
N LYS A 109 18.69 2.28 -11.23
CA LYS A 109 19.32 2.49 -9.93
C LYS A 109 18.59 3.58 -9.14
N ASN A 110 18.21 4.66 -9.80
CA ASN A 110 17.44 5.74 -9.19
C ASN A 110 16.01 5.27 -8.84
N TYR A 111 15.37 4.49 -9.71
CA TYR A 111 14.09 3.85 -9.40
C TYR A 111 14.19 2.96 -8.15
N GLU A 112 15.17 2.06 -8.12
CA GLU A 112 15.38 1.13 -7.00
C GLU A 112 15.63 1.89 -5.68
N THR A 113 16.46 2.92 -5.72
CA THR A 113 16.81 3.73 -4.55
C THR A 113 15.55 4.36 -3.94
N LYS A 114 14.72 4.99 -4.78
CA LYS A 114 13.48 5.64 -4.35
C LYS A 114 12.45 4.62 -3.88
N LEU A 115 12.30 3.51 -4.58
CA LEU A 115 11.40 2.43 -4.19
C LEU A 115 11.76 1.89 -2.80
N ARG A 116 13.04 1.59 -2.55
CA ARG A 116 13.53 1.15 -1.23
C ARG A 116 13.25 2.19 -0.14
N ALA A 117 13.43 3.49 -0.43
CA ALA A 117 13.13 4.57 0.52
C ALA A 117 11.64 4.64 0.85
N VAL A 118 10.75 4.54 -0.15
CA VAL A 118 9.29 4.50 0.05
C VAL A 118 8.88 3.28 0.88
N ILE A 119 9.36 2.08 0.53
CA ILE A 119 9.10 0.84 1.29
C ILE A 119 9.57 1.00 2.74
N GLY A 120 10.77 1.55 2.95
CA GLY A 120 11.32 1.78 4.28
C GLY A 120 10.42 2.66 5.16
N ARG A 121 9.86 3.74 4.61
CA ARG A 121 8.91 4.62 5.33
C ARG A 121 7.58 3.91 5.64
N CYS A 122 7.04 3.13 4.70
CA CYS A 122 5.84 2.32 4.94
C CYS A 122 6.05 1.30 6.06
N LEU A 123 7.17 0.55 6.03
CA LEU A 123 7.50 -0.42 7.07
C LEU A 123 7.76 0.24 8.42
N LYS A 124 8.36 1.44 8.45
CA LYS A 124 8.56 2.21 9.67
C LYS A 124 7.24 2.73 10.24
N ASN A 125 6.26 3.10 9.41
CA ASN A 125 4.95 3.55 9.89
C ASN A 125 4.27 2.49 10.76
N GLY A 126 4.30 1.23 10.33
CA GLY A 126 3.81 0.10 11.13
C GLY A 126 4.57 -0.13 12.44
N ARG A 127 5.71 0.55 12.67
CA ARG A 127 6.56 0.45 13.87
C ARG A 127 6.58 1.71 14.74
N ARG A 128 5.99 2.85 14.33
CA ARG A 128 6.10 4.15 15.04
C ARG A 128 5.42 4.23 16.42
N GLY A 129 4.88 3.12 16.96
CA GLY A 129 4.53 2.99 18.37
C GLY A 129 5.57 2.28 19.25
N ALA A 130 6.67 1.78 18.69
CA ALA A 130 7.79 1.23 19.44
C ALA A 130 8.85 2.34 19.63
N THR A 131 8.76 3.07 20.73
CA THR A 131 9.88 3.91 21.19
C THR A 131 11.06 3.02 21.56
N HIS A 132 12.24 3.34 20.98
CA HIS A 132 13.58 2.87 21.34
C HIS A 132 13.81 1.35 21.35
N ASP A 133 14.47 0.83 20.31
CA ASP A 133 15.74 0.06 20.41
C ASP A 133 16.09 -0.67 19.09
N HIS A 134 17.17 -0.18 18.45
CA HIS A 134 18.16 -0.86 17.61
C HIS A 134 17.77 -1.69 16.34
N PRO A 135 18.76 -2.00 15.45
CA PRO A 135 18.68 -1.62 14.03
C PRO A 135 18.19 -2.74 13.11
N ALA A 136 17.96 -2.32 11.87
CA ALA A 136 17.52 -3.10 10.73
C ALA A 136 18.24 -4.46 10.58
N ALA A 137 17.45 -5.53 10.49
CA ALA A 137 17.87 -6.80 9.92
C ALA A 137 16.72 -7.39 9.07
N GLU A 138 17.07 -7.61 7.80
CA GLU A 138 16.72 -8.78 6.99
C GLU A 138 15.25 -9.17 6.83
N TRP A 139 14.69 -8.86 5.64
CA TRP A 139 13.70 -9.72 4.97
C TRP A 139 13.91 -9.62 3.45
N VAL A 140 14.87 -10.39 2.94
CA VAL A 140 14.79 -11.04 1.62
C VAL A 140 14.75 -12.53 1.94
N GLY A 141 13.64 -13.18 1.57
CA GLY A 141 13.39 -14.60 1.73
C GLY A 141 12.18 -14.97 0.90
#